data_AF-A0A928MCD9-F1
#
_entry.id   AF-A0A928MCD9-F1
#
_cell.length_a   1.000
_cell.length_b   1.000
_cell.length_c   1.000
_cell.angle_alpha   90.00
_cell.angle_beta   90.00
_cell.angle_gamma   90.00
#
_symmetry.space_group_name_H-M   'P 1'
#
loop_
_entity.id
_entity.type
_entity.pdbx_description
1 polymer ?
#
loop_
_entity_poly.entity_id
_entity_poly.type
_entity_poly.pdbx_seq_one_letter_code
_entity_poly.pdbx_strand_id
1 'polypeptide(L)' 'MNNKYVLKIFCKNVKYLRITNNLSRRTMAKKLGVGVITLMLVEKGIVPKWRGANTLILIHRHFGILPSEMFIDKC' A
#
# COMPACT_ATOMS: atom_id res chain seq x y z
N MET A 1 -11.56 -15.74 6.00
CA MET A 1 -11.35 -14.68 4.98
C MET A 1 -10.28 -15.15 4.00
N ASN A 2 -10.52 -15.10 2.68
CA ASN A 2 -9.55 -15.61 1.70
C ASN A 2 -8.34 -14.66 1.62
N ASN A 3 -7.14 -15.11 2.00
CA ASN A 3 -5.91 -14.29 2.02
C ASN A 3 -5.64 -13.55 0.69
N LYS A 4 -6.03 -14.12 -0.45
CA LYS A 4 -5.87 -13.49 -1.77
C LYS A 4 -6.76 -12.26 -1.94
N TYR A 5 -7.95 -12.26 -1.36
CA TYR A 5 -8.89 -11.13 -1.40
C TYR A 5 -8.41 -9.98 -0.51
N VAL A 6 -7.91 -10.29 0.68
CA VAL A 6 -7.37 -9.31 1.64
C VAL A 6 -6.18 -8.54 1.07
N LEU A 7 -5.27 -9.23 0.37
CA LEU A 7 -4.13 -8.60 -0.29
C LEU A 7 -4.56 -7.71 -1.46
N LYS A 8 -5.63 -8.07 -2.16
CA LYS A 8 -6.19 -7.24 -3.25
C LYS A 8 -6.76 -5.93 -2.70
N ILE A 9 -7.45 -5.98 -1.56
CA ILE A 9 -7.94 -4.78 -0.86
C ILE A 9 -6.77 -3.88 -0.47
N PHE A 10 -5.73 -4.42 0.16
CA PHE A 10 -4.54 -3.66 0.52
C PHE A 10 -3.93 -2.92 -0.68
N CYS A 11 -3.72 -3.63 -1.78
CA CYS A 11 -3.18 -3.08 -3.03
C CYS A 11 -4.05 -1.94 -3.58
N LYS A 12 -5.38 -2.10 -3.56
CA LYS A 12 -6.35 -1.07 -3.96
C LYS A 12 -6.24 0.16 -3.05
N ASN A 13 -6.14 -0.06 -1.74
CA ASN A 13 -6.02 1.02 -0.74
C ASN A 13 -4.71 1.80 -0.90
N VAL A 14 -3.58 1.14 -1.17
CA VAL A 14 -2.30 1.82 -1.47
C VAL A 14 -2.41 2.71 -2.70
N LYS A 15 -3.05 2.22 -3.77
CA LYS A 15 -3.30 3.00 -4.98
C LYS A 15 -4.20 4.21 -4.69
N TYR A 16 -5.27 3.99 -3.94
CA TYR A 16 -6.21 5.04 -3.53
C TYR A 16 -5.51 6.13 -2.71
N LEU A 17 -4.70 5.75 -1.73
CA LEU A 17 -3.92 6.68 -0.91
C LEU A 17 -3.00 7.56 -1.75
N ARG A 18 -2.30 6.96 -2.72
CA ARG A 18 -1.42 7.72 -3.60
C ARG A 18 -2.21 8.77 -4.40
N ILE A 19 -3.34 8.38 -4.99
CA ILE A 19 -4.13 9.25 -5.86
C ILE A 19 -4.77 10.38 -5.06
N THR A 20 -5.38 10.07 -3.92
CA THR A 20 -6.05 11.06 -3.05
C THR A 20 -5.10 12.07 -2.43
N ASN A 21 -3.85 11.68 -2.17
CA ASN A 21 -2.80 12.58 -1.69
C ASN A 21 -2.02 13.27 -2.82
N ASN A 22 -2.48 13.14 -4.08
CA ASN A 22 -1.86 13.71 -5.28
C ASN A 22 -0.36 13.39 -5.41
N LEU A 23 0.04 12.17 -5.04
CA LEU A 23 1.43 11.75 -5.05
C LEU A 23 1.81 11.09 -6.39
N SER A 24 2.96 11.50 -6.94
CA SER A 24 3.61 10.71 -7.98
C SER A 24 4.03 9.35 -7.42
N ARG A 25 4.15 8.32 -8.29
CA ARG A 25 4.67 7.01 -7.85
C ARG A 25 6.07 7.11 -7.27
N ARG A 26 6.92 8.00 -7.80
CA ARG A 26 8.26 8.24 -7.27
C ARG A 26 8.22 8.80 -5.85
N THR A 27 7.35 9.79 -5.61
CA THR A 27 7.19 10.42 -4.29
C THR A 27 6.64 9.43 -3.26
N MET A 28 5.60 8.68 -3.63
CA MET A 28 5.01 7.65 -2.78
C MET A 28 6.02 6.53 -2.45
N ALA A 29 6.74 6.04 -3.46
CA ALA A 29 7.75 5.00 -3.27
C ALA A 29 8.86 5.44 -2.32
N LYS A 30 9.31 6.71 -2.43
CA LYS A 30 10.28 7.31 -1.50
C LYS A 30 9.74 7.36 -0.07
N LYS A 31 8.49 7.79 0.13
CA LYS A 31 7.83 7.81 1.46
C LYS A 31 7.71 6.40 2.06
N LEU A 32 7.43 5.39 1.23
CA LEU A 32 7.27 4.01 1.67
C LEU A 32 8.58 3.22 1.72
N GLY A 33 9.73 3.82 1.38
CA GLY A 33 11.02 3.13 1.39
C GLY A 33 11.08 1.93 0.43
N VAL A 34 10.32 1.98 -0.68
CA VAL A 34 10.27 0.93 -1.71
C VAL A 34 10.72 1.45 -3.06
N GLY A 35 11.06 0.55 -3.97
CA GLY A 35 11.31 0.89 -5.37
C GLY A 35 10.03 1.32 -6.10
N VAL A 36 10.14 2.17 -7.11
CA VAL A 36 8.99 2.60 -7.94
C VAL A 36 8.32 1.41 -8.63
N ILE A 37 9.12 0.44 -9.11
CA ILE A 37 8.61 -0.80 -9.70
C ILE A 37 7.84 -1.63 -8.67
N THR A 38 8.34 -1.71 -7.44
CA THR A 38 7.67 -2.39 -6.33
C THR A 38 6.30 -1.77 -6.06
N LEU A 39 6.23 -0.44 -5.96
CA LEU A 39 4.95 0.26 -5.78
C LEU A 39 4.00 0.00 -6.96
N MET A 40 4.51 -0.02 -8.19
CA MET A 40 3.69 -0.29 -9.38
C MET A 40 3.11 -1.71 -9.38
N LEU A 41 3.86 -2.70 -8.93
CA LEU A 41 3.38 -4.08 -8.76
C LEU A 41 2.29 -4.15 -7.70
N VAL A 42 2.49 -3.49 -6.55
CA VAL A 42 1.48 -3.37 -5.49
C VAL A 42 0.20 -2.73 -6.03
N GLU A 43 0.28 -1.60 -6.75
CA GLU A 43 -0.91 -0.97 -7.35
C GLU A 43 -1.63 -1.84 -8.38
N LYS A 44 -0.96 -2.84 -8.96
CA LYS A 44 -1.52 -3.83 -9.87
C LYS A 44 -2.08 -5.08 -9.15
N GLY A 45 -2.05 -5.11 -7.81
CA GLY A 45 -2.53 -6.26 -7.03
C GLY A 45 -1.47 -7.35 -6.82
N ILE A 46 -0.22 -7.10 -7.22
CA ILE A 46 0.89 -8.05 -7.07
C ILE A 46 1.69 -7.65 -5.84
N VAL A 47 1.57 -8.43 -4.77
CA VAL A 47 2.37 -8.21 -3.55
C VAL A 47 3.72 -8.90 -3.72
N PRO A 48 4.84 -8.16 -3.81
CA PRO A 48 6.16 -8.77 -3.85
C PRO A 48 6.43 -9.53 -2.55
N LYS A 49 7.16 -10.65 -2.62
CA LYS A 49 7.37 -11.56 -1.49
C LYS A 49 7.99 -10.90 -0.24
N TRP A 50 8.62 -9.73 -0.33
CA TRP A 50 9.42 -9.17 0.77
C TRP A 50 8.94 -7.78 1.24
N ARG A 51 8.87 -7.66 2.58
CA ARG A 51 8.68 -6.48 3.46
C ARG A 51 7.23 -6.15 3.87
N GLY A 52 6.61 -7.13 4.52
CA GLY A 52 5.23 -7.09 5.01
C GLY A 52 4.96 -6.28 6.29
N ALA A 53 5.96 -5.83 7.05
CA ALA A 53 5.72 -5.02 8.27
C ALA A 53 6.20 -3.57 8.13
N ASN A 54 7.40 -3.35 7.58
CA ASN A 54 7.97 -2.00 7.46
C ASN A 54 7.12 -1.07 6.57
N THR A 55 6.57 -1.60 5.48
CA THR A 55 5.67 -0.84 4.60
C THR A 55 4.40 -0.40 5.34
N LEU A 56 3.82 -1.29 6.16
CA LEU A 56 2.64 -0.97 6.97
C LEU A 56 2.97 0.12 8.00
N ILE A 57 4.12 0.02 8.67
CA ILE A 57 4.60 1.03 9.63
C ILE A 57 4.78 2.40 8.93
N LEU A 58 5.34 2.42 7.72
CA LEU A 58 5.53 3.66 6.97
C LEU A 58 4.22 4.26 6.47
N ILE A 59 3.25 3.43 6.05
CA ILE A 59 1.90 3.91 5.71
C ILE A 59 1.26 4.53 6.96
N HIS A 60 1.35 3.88 8.11
CA HIS A 60 0.84 4.42 9.36
C HIS A 60 1.50 5.77 9.72
N ARG A 61 2.83 5.84 9.67
CA ARG A 61 3.58 7.07 9.99
C ARG A 61 3.27 8.24 9.06
N HIS A 62 3.04 7.98 7.77
CA HIS A 62 2.86 9.04 6.79
C HIS A 62 1.40 9.43 6.53
N PHE A 63 0.46 8.52 6.77
CA PHE A 63 -0.96 8.73 6.45
C PHE A 63 -1.89 8.56 7.66
N GLY A 64 -1.36 8.21 8.84
CA GLY A 64 -2.14 8.05 10.07
C GLY A 64 -3.04 6.81 10.08
N ILE A 65 -2.89 5.89 9.11
CA ILE A 65 -3.78 4.73 8.95
C ILE A 65 -3.31 3.59 9.83
N LEU A 66 -4.20 2.99 10.62
CA LEU A 66 -3.85 1.83 11.42
C LEU A 66 -3.65 0.60 10.53
N PRO A 67 -2.68 -0.28 10.84
CA PRO A 67 -2.47 -1.50 10.05
C PRO A 67 -3.74 -2.34 9.85
N SER A 68 -4.62 -2.41 10.87
CA SER A 68 -5.90 -3.10 10.79
C SER A 68 -6.84 -2.52 9.72
N GLU A 69 -6.81 -1.20 9.50
CA GLU A 69 -7.65 -0.52 8.51
C GLU A 69 -7.14 -0.67 7.07
N MET A 70 -5.85 -1.00 6.88
CA MET A 70 -5.25 -1.13 5.55
C MET A 70 -5.83 -2.31 4.75
N PHE A 71 -6.46 -3.26 5.43
CA PHE A 71 -7.00 -4.51 4.88
C PHE A 71 -8.53 -4.56 4.84
N ILE A 72 -9.21 -3.49 5.28
CA ILE A 72 -10.67 -3.35 5.21
C ILE A 72 -11.03 -2.68 3.88
N ASP A 73 -12.03 -3.22 3.18
CA ASP A 73 -12.56 -2.53 1.99
C ASP A 73 -13.34 -1.31 2.52
N LYS A 74 -12.86 -0.10 2.23
CA LYS A 74 -13.59 1.14 2.52
C LYS A 74 -14.58 1.47 1.38
N CYS A 75 -14.99 0.46 0.61
CA CYS A 75 -16.00 0.52 -0.44
C CYS A 75 -17.19 -0.39 -0.08
#